data_AF-A0A2M7BTW7-F1
#
_entry.id   AF-A0A2M7BTW7-F1
#
_cell.length_a   1.000
_cell.length_b   1.000
_cell.length_c   1.000
_cell.angle_alpha   90.00
_cell.angle_beta   90.00
_cell.angle_gamma   90.00
#
_symmetry.space_group_name_H-M   'P 1'
#
loop_
_entity.id
_entity.type
_entity.pdbx_description
1 polymer ?
#
loop_
_entity_poly.entity_id
_entity_poly.type
_entity_poly.pdbx_seq_one_letter_code
_entity_poly.pdbx_strand_id
1 'polypeptide(L)'
;MKNRIQNITAIIFIAVITVICASPIHAEVIRGYDTQITIQKDGKMNIREKIDYDFEYLYKHGIYRDIPYIKKNNDGKEYELTIQLQSVKDETGNSYKYTQS
;
A
#
# COMPACT_ATOMS: atom_id res chain seq x y z
N MET A 1 14.17 -30.59 -44.28
CA MET A 1 14.53 -29.15 -44.16
C MET A 1 13.31 -28.25 -43.92
N LYS A 2 12.23 -28.38 -44.70
CA LYS A 2 11.01 -27.55 -44.63
C LYS A 2 10.39 -27.43 -43.23
N ASN A 3 10.22 -28.56 -42.52
CA ASN A 3 9.63 -28.58 -41.17
C ASN A 3 10.54 -27.91 -40.11
N ARG A 4 11.88 -27.97 -40.27
CA ARG A 4 12.81 -27.29 -39.34
C ARG A 4 12.74 -25.77 -39.52
N ILE A 5 12.61 -25.30 -40.75
CA ILE A 5 12.46 -23.87 -41.07
C ILE A 5 11.10 -23.36 -40.56
N GLN A 6 10.01 -24.10 -40.78
CA GLN A 6 8.68 -23.74 -40.25
C GLN A 6 8.66 -23.64 -38.72
N ASN A 7 9.32 -24.57 -38.01
CA ASN A 7 9.41 -24.52 -36.56
C ASN A 7 10.20 -23.29 -36.07
N ILE A 8 11.29 -22.91 -36.75
CA ILE A 8 12.06 -21.71 -36.43
C ILE A 8 11.21 -20.44 -36.64
N THR A 9 10.50 -20.34 -37.76
CA THR A 9 9.61 -19.21 -38.03
C THR A 9 8.51 -19.08 -36.98
N ALA A 10 7.93 -20.21 -36.55
CA ALA A 10 6.91 -20.22 -35.50
C ALA A 10 7.46 -19.74 -34.14
N ILE A 11 8.68 -20.15 -33.78
CA ILE A 11 9.34 -19.70 -32.53
C ILE A 11 9.61 -18.19 -32.57
N ILE A 12 10.10 -17.66 -33.69
CA ILE A 12 10.34 -16.21 -33.84
C ILE A 12 9.02 -15.45 -33.74
N PHE A 13 7.95 -15.95 -34.37
CA PHE A 13 6.64 -15.32 -34.30
C PHE A 13 6.08 -15.30 -32.87
N ILE A 14 6.21 -16.42 -32.13
CA ILE A 14 5.82 -16.50 -30.72
C ILE A 14 6.64 -15.51 -29.88
N ALA A 15 7.97 -15.44 -30.08
CA ALA A 15 8.82 -14.50 -29.34
C ALA A 15 8.44 -13.03 -29.59
N VAL A 16 8.10 -12.66 -30.84
CA VAL A 16 7.64 -11.31 -31.17
C VAL A 16 6.29 -11.01 -30.51
N ILE A 17 5.35 -11.95 -30.52
CA ILE A 17 4.07 -11.80 -29.82
C ILE A 17 4.28 -11.63 -28.30
N THR A 18 5.18 -12.39 -27.70
CA THR A 18 5.47 -12.27 -26.26
C THR A 18 6.01 -10.89 -25.89
N VAL A 19 6.86 -10.29 -26.73
CA VAL A 19 7.39 -8.93 -26.50
C VAL A 19 6.28 -7.87 -26.66
N ILE A 20 5.38 -8.02 -27.64
CA ILE A 20 4.28 -7.08 -27.88
C ILE A 20 3.21 -7.17 -26.78
N CYS A 21 2.98 -8.35 -26.20
CA CYS A 21 2.01 -8.57 -25.14
C CYS A 21 2.55 -8.34 -23.72
N ALA A 22 3.78 -7.85 -23.57
CA ALA A 22 4.32 -7.51 -22.25
C ALA A 22 3.58 -6.29 -21.67
N SER A 23 2.81 -6.50 -20.61
CA SER A 23 2.19 -5.42 -19.85
C SER A 23 3.15 -4.89 -18.77
N PRO A 24 3.23 -3.57 -18.55
CA PRO A 24 3.97 -3.03 -17.42
C PRO A 24 3.45 -3.62 -16.09
N ILE A 25 4.38 -4.03 -15.23
CA ILE A 25 4.06 -4.37 -13.85
C ILE A 25 3.89 -3.06 -13.11
N HIS A 26 2.68 -2.82 -12.63
CA HIS A 26 2.34 -1.67 -11.81
C HIS A 26 2.32 -2.08 -10.35
N ALA A 27 2.95 -1.27 -9.51
CA ALA A 27 3.00 -1.49 -8.08
C ALA A 27 2.83 -0.16 -7.36
N GLU A 28 1.90 -0.13 -6.42
CA GLU A 28 1.73 1.04 -5.56
C GLU A 28 3.02 1.29 -4.76
N VAL A 29 3.33 2.56 -4.54
CA VAL A 29 4.57 2.95 -3.84
C VAL A 29 4.35 4.11 -2.88
N ILE A 30 4.91 3.98 -1.68
CA ILE A 30 5.00 5.07 -0.71
C ILE A 30 6.24 5.88 -1.06
N ARG A 31 6.04 7.08 -1.60
CA ARG A 31 7.12 8.03 -1.93
C ARG A 31 7.67 8.71 -0.69
N GLY A 32 6.84 8.87 0.33
CA GLY A 32 7.21 9.49 1.60
C GLY A 32 6.29 9.08 2.73
N TYR A 33 6.85 8.93 3.92
CA TYR A 33 6.13 8.59 5.14
C TYR A 33 6.72 9.38 6.31
N ASP A 34 5.96 10.37 6.78
CA ASP A 34 6.31 11.20 7.92
C ASP A 34 5.31 10.93 9.05
N THR A 35 5.83 10.65 10.25
CA THR A 35 5.01 10.33 11.41
C THR A 35 5.45 11.16 12.60
N GLN A 36 4.51 11.96 13.11
CA GLN A 36 4.67 12.74 14.32
C GLN A 36 3.88 12.12 15.45
N ILE A 37 4.57 11.75 16.54
CA ILE A 37 3.97 11.17 17.74
C ILE A 37 4.23 12.11 18.90
N THR A 38 3.16 12.56 19.55
CA THR A 38 3.23 13.42 20.75
C THR A 38 2.59 12.70 21.93
N ILE A 39 3.37 12.48 22.98
CA ILE A 39 2.89 11.89 24.24
C ILE A 39 2.44 13.03 25.15
N GLN A 40 1.18 12.97 25.59
CA GLN A 40 0.59 13.92 26.52
C GLN A 40 0.88 13.53 27.97
N LYS A 41 0.79 14.52 28.87
CA LYS A 41 1.03 14.31 30.31
C LYS A 41 0.03 13.34 30.96
N ASP A 42 -1.17 13.20 30.40
CA ASP A 42 -2.21 12.28 30.86
C ASP A 42 -2.05 10.86 30.29
N GLY A 43 -0.96 10.59 29.56
CA GLY A 43 -0.66 9.29 28.97
C GLY A 43 -1.31 9.04 27.61
N LYS A 44 -2.11 9.98 27.07
CA LYS A 44 -2.62 9.88 25.69
C LYS A 44 -1.53 10.14 24.67
N MET A 45 -1.67 9.54 23.50
CA MET A 45 -0.78 9.76 22.37
C MET A 45 -1.54 10.35 21.20
N ASN A 46 -1.05 11.48 20.69
CA ASN A 46 -1.52 12.03 19.43
C ASN A 46 -0.55 11.61 18.32
N ILE A 47 -1.10 10.94 17.32
CA ILE A 47 -0.35 10.42 16.18
C ILE A 47 -0.87 11.12 14.92
N ARG A 48 0.05 11.69 14.14
CA ARG A 48 -0.22 12.24 12.80
C ARG A 48 0.69 11.54 11.81
N GLU A 49 0.11 10.88 10.82
CA GLU A 49 0.83 10.28 9.70
C GLU A 49 0.55 11.13 8.45
N LYS A 50 1.60 11.49 7.70
CA LYS A 50 1.52 12.04 6.34
C LYS A 50 2.15 11.03 5.39
N ILE A 51 1.34 10.49 4.49
CA ILE A 51 1.73 9.44 3.56
C ILE A 51 1.60 10.00 2.14
N ASP A 52 2.74 10.12 1.45
CA ASP A 52 2.77 10.41 0.02
C ASP A 52 2.70 9.09 -0.74
N TYR A 53 1.51 8.78 -1.23
CA TYR A 53 1.16 7.48 -1.78
C TYR A 53 0.88 7.60 -3.27
N ASP A 54 1.64 6.85 -4.07
CA ASP A 54 1.49 6.78 -5.51
C ASP A 54 0.79 5.46 -5.86
N PHE A 55 -0.47 5.59 -6.28
CA PHE A 55 -1.30 4.44 -6.65
C PHE A 55 -1.11 3.98 -8.10
N GLU A 56 -0.19 4.61 -8.84
CA GLU A 56 0.04 4.39 -10.27
C GLU A 56 -1.27 4.40 -11.10
N TYR A 57 -1.55 3.33 -11.86
CA TYR A 57 -2.67 3.25 -12.81
C TYR A 57 -3.85 2.36 -12.35
N LEU A 58 -3.90 1.99 -11.06
CA LEU A 58 -5.03 1.18 -10.56
C LEU A 58 -6.33 2.02 -10.56
N TYR A 59 -7.52 1.40 -10.53
CA TYR A 59 -8.80 2.11 -10.69
C TYR A 59 -9.60 2.29 -9.37
N LYS A 60 -9.17 1.63 -8.29
CA LYS A 60 -9.81 1.69 -6.96
C LYS A 60 -8.71 1.79 -5.92
N HIS A 61 -8.71 2.87 -5.14
CA HIS A 61 -7.61 3.20 -4.24
C HIS A 61 -8.11 3.48 -2.84
N GLY A 62 -7.31 3.07 -1.87
CA GLY A 62 -7.48 3.35 -0.46
C GLY A 62 -6.29 2.80 0.30
N ILE A 63 -5.99 3.37 1.46
CA ILE A 63 -4.92 2.90 2.32
C ILE A 63 -5.57 2.04 3.41
N TYR A 64 -5.33 0.73 3.37
CA TYR A 64 -5.74 -0.17 4.44
C TYR A 64 -4.69 -0.16 5.56
N ARG A 65 -5.14 -0.10 6.81
CA ARG A 65 -4.26 -0.05 7.99
C ARG A 65 -4.72 -1.07 9.01
N ASP A 66 -3.89 -2.09 9.22
CA ASP A 66 -4.01 -2.97 10.37
C ASP A 66 -3.27 -2.33 11.54
N ILE A 67 -4.02 -1.81 12.51
CA ILE A 67 -3.44 -1.14 13.68
C ILE A 67 -3.54 -2.09 14.88
N PRO A 68 -2.40 -2.64 15.37
CA PRO A 68 -2.41 -3.53 16.51
C PRO A 68 -2.75 -2.77 17.78
N TYR A 69 -3.93 -3.04 18.32
CA TYR A 69 -4.44 -2.42 19.55
C TYR A 69 -4.18 -3.27 20.80
N ILE A 70 -3.81 -4.55 20.66
CA ILE A 70 -3.37 -5.38 21.77
C ILE A 70 -1.83 -5.39 21.80
N LYS A 71 -1.25 -5.03 22.94
CA LYS A 71 0.21 -5.04 23.17
C LYS A 71 0.57 -5.91 24.35
N LYS A 72 1.63 -6.69 24.20
CA LYS A 72 2.16 -7.56 25.24
C LYS A 72 3.41 -6.93 25.87
N ASN A 73 3.46 -6.85 27.18
CA ASN A 73 4.67 -6.39 27.89
C ASN A 73 5.68 -7.53 28.08
N ASN A 74 6.83 -7.22 28.67
CA ASN A 74 7.90 -8.20 28.91
C ASN A 74 7.49 -9.34 29.88
N ASP A 75 6.53 -9.09 30.77
CA ASP A 75 5.98 -10.09 31.70
C ASP A 75 4.90 -10.97 31.05
N GLY A 76 4.60 -10.71 29.78
CA GLY A 76 3.60 -11.43 29.01
C GLY A 76 2.15 -11.01 29.26
N LYS A 77 1.92 -9.91 29.97
CA LYS A 77 0.58 -9.33 30.15
C LYS A 77 0.14 -8.58 28.90
N GLU A 78 -1.12 -8.73 28.53
CA GLU A 78 -1.73 -8.04 27.40
C GLU A 78 -2.42 -6.76 27.85
N TYR A 79 -2.31 -5.73 27.03
CA TYR A 79 -2.88 -4.40 27.23
C TYR A 79 -3.62 -4.00 25.97
N GLU A 80 -4.87 -3.58 26.15
CA GLU A 80 -5.70 -3.07 25.07
C GLU A 80 -5.56 -1.55 24.98
N LEU A 81 -5.23 -1.06 23.79
CA LEU A 81 -5.13 0.35 23.47
C LEU A 81 -6.45 0.82 22.87
N THR A 82 -7.06 1.82 23.49
CA THR A 82 -8.19 2.52 22.87
C THR A 82 -7.68 3.43 21.75
N ILE A 83 -8.10 3.15 20.51
CA ILE A 83 -7.74 3.96 19.33
C ILE A 83 -8.95 4.80 18.94
N GLN A 84 -8.72 6.09 18.74
CA GLN A 84 -9.74 7.04 18.26
C GLN A 84 -9.22 7.74 17.01
N LEU A 85 -9.77 7.37 15.84
CA LEU A 85 -9.44 8.03 14.59
C LEU A 85 -10.07 9.43 14.55
N GLN A 86 -9.23 10.45 14.43
CA GLN A 86 -9.67 11.85 14.48
C GLN A 86 -10.13 12.37 13.10
N SER A 87 -9.30 12.20 12.07
CA SER A 87 -9.61 12.64 10.71
C SER A 87 -8.65 12.03 9.70
N VAL A 88 -9.12 11.83 8.47
CA VAL A 88 -8.28 11.56 7.29
C VAL A 88 -8.48 12.72 6.33
N LYS A 89 -7.40 13.28 5.77
CA LYS A 89 -7.46 14.47 4.91
C LYS A 89 -6.54 14.34 3.70
N ASP A 90 -6.90 15.00 2.62
CA ASP A 90 -6.06 15.17 1.43
C ASP A 90 -4.97 16.22 1.66
N GLU A 91 -4.08 16.38 0.69
CA GLU A 91 -2.98 17.34 0.70
C GLU A 91 -3.43 18.80 0.73
N THR A 92 -4.66 19.09 0.32
CA THR A 92 -5.28 20.42 0.37
C THR A 92 -6.06 20.67 1.66
N GLY A 93 -6.20 19.65 2.51
CA GLY A 93 -6.87 19.70 3.81
C GLY A 93 -8.35 19.28 3.81
N ASN A 94 -8.90 18.81 2.68
CA ASN A 94 -10.27 18.32 2.64
C ASN A 94 -10.38 16.96 3.31
N SER A 95 -11.48 16.71 4.00
CA SER A 95 -11.72 15.42 4.66
C SER A 95 -11.97 14.30 3.65
N TYR A 96 -11.28 13.17 3.83
CA TYR A 96 -11.56 11.92 3.14
C TYR A 96 -12.51 11.04 3.95
N LYS A 97 -13.30 10.23 3.23
CA LYS A 97 -14.12 9.19 3.84
C LYS A 97 -13.25 8.01 4.26
N TYR A 98 -13.56 7.41 5.40
CA TYR A 98 -12.92 6.20 5.90
C TYR A 98 -13.97 5.29 6.56
N THR A 99 -13.60 4.02 6.70
CA THR A 99 -14.40 3.01 7.40
C THR A 99 -13.48 2.31 8.41
N GLN A 100 -14.03 1.99 9.58
CA GLN A 100 -13.36 1.19 10.60
C GLN A 100 -14.19 -0.07 10.84
N SER A 101 -13.55 -1.22 10.95
CA SER A 101 -14.15 -2.53 11.23
C SER A 101 -13.68 -3.11 12.54
#